data_AF-A0A9D2UWA3-F1
#
_entry.id   AF-A0A9D2UWA3-F1
#
_cell.length_a   1.000
_cell.length_b   1.000
_cell.length_c   1.000
_cell.angle_alpha   90.00
_cell.angle_beta   90.00
_cell.angle_gamma   90.00
#
_symmetry.space_group_name_H-M   'P 1'
#
loop_
_entity.id
_entity.type
_entity.pdbx_description
1 polymer ?
#
loop_
_entity_poly.entity_id
_entity_poly.type
_entity_poly.pdbx_seq_one_letter_code
_entity_poly.pdbx_strand_id
1 'polypeptide(L)'
;MDDTHEHRVEFGEGIQSDDVQITFLEKANTADSSIEGFATRTEFTGHFAIDGYVLQYNDGRYVDAGLGADFDEYNGPTRAWIWFSAPVNDAVKEAFEGFFSAEFGEDRLRMELDPETFLKFADSSAWGEFTEGGVEEEEEDDLSGFLG
;
A
#
# COMPACT_ATOMS: atom_id res chain seq x y z
N MET A 1 12.24 -23.20 25.75
CA MET A 1 11.98 -21.78 26.04
C MET A 1 12.92 -21.01 25.15
N ASP A 2 12.42 -20.67 23.98
CA ASP A 2 12.92 -19.61 23.11
C ASP A 2 11.77 -19.37 22.12
N ASP A 3 10.80 -18.58 22.58
CA ASP A 3 9.64 -18.13 21.82
C ASP A 3 10.03 -16.80 21.17
N THR A 4 10.87 -16.88 20.14
CA THR A 4 11.19 -15.75 19.28
C THR A 4 9.95 -15.44 18.45
N HIS A 5 9.06 -14.61 19.00
CA HIS A 5 7.91 -14.09 18.28
C HIS A 5 8.44 -13.13 17.20
N GLU A 6 8.71 -13.67 16.00
CA GLU A 6 8.99 -12.88 14.82
C GLU A 6 7.76 -12.02 14.51
N HIS A 7 7.95 -10.70 14.48
CA HIS A 7 6.93 -9.73 14.09
C HIS A 7 6.55 -9.98 12.62
N ARG A 8 5.50 -10.76 12.38
CA ARG A 8 4.95 -11.01 11.06
C ARG A 8 3.72 -10.11 10.86
N VAL A 9 3.50 -9.64 9.64
CA VAL A 9 2.22 -9.09 9.22
C VAL A 9 1.25 -10.28 9.10
N GLU A 10 0.01 -10.19 9.56
CA GLU A 10 -0.99 -11.27 9.48
C GLU A 10 -2.26 -10.79 8.76
N PHE A 11 -2.85 -11.67 7.94
CA PHE A 11 -4.22 -11.51 7.43
C PHE A 11 -5.16 -12.37 8.25
N GLY A 12 -6.36 -11.86 8.56
CA GLY A 12 -7.46 -12.68 9.04
C GLY A 12 -7.86 -13.69 7.97
N GLU A 13 -8.07 -14.95 8.37
CA GLU A 13 -8.54 -16.00 7.49
C GLU A 13 -9.89 -15.62 6.85
N GLY A 14 -9.89 -15.36 5.54
CA GLY A 14 -11.10 -15.32 4.75
C GLY A 14 -11.12 -14.26 3.65
N ILE A 15 -10.45 -14.53 2.52
CA ILE A 15 -10.85 -13.92 1.24
C ILE A 15 -10.75 -15.00 0.15
N GLN A 16 -11.89 -15.34 -0.45
CA GLN A 16 -11.98 -15.92 -1.79
C GLN A 16 -12.74 -14.89 -2.64
N SER A 17 -12.00 -14.06 -3.37
CA SER A 17 -12.52 -13.24 -4.47
C SER A 17 -11.52 -13.35 -5.63
N ASP A 18 -12.01 -13.51 -6.86
CA ASP A 18 -11.18 -13.70 -8.07
C ASP A 18 -10.40 -12.44 -8.46
N ASP A 19 -10.72 -11.27 -7.90
CA ASP A 19 -10.02 -10.00 -8.13
C ASP A 19 -9.67 -9.35 -6.77
N VAL A 20 -8.39 -9.41 -6.40
CA VAL A 20 -7.83 -8.74 -5.22
C VAL A 20 -7.81 -7.23 -5.46
N GLN A 21 -8.31 -6.44 -4.51
CA GLN A 21 -8.22 -4.98 -4.56
C GLN A 21 -7.14 -4.47 -3.60
N ILE A 22 -6.17 -3.69 -4.10
CA ILE A 22 -5.17 -3.01 -3.28
C ILE A 22 -5.45 -1.51 -3.29
N THR A 23 -5.51 -0.91 -2.10
CA THR A 23 -5.69 0.53 -1.90
C THR A 23 -4.51 1.10 -1.13
N PHE A 24 -4.01 2.26 -1.54
CA PHE A 24 -3.01 3.04 -0.80
C PHE A 24 -3.69 4.20 -0.07
N LEU A 25 -3.43 4.31 1.22
CA LEU A 25 -3.93 5.34 2.12
C LEU A 25 -2.77 6.25 2.49
N GLU A 26 -2.67 7.37 1.79
CA GLU A 26 -1.60 8.34 1.93
C GLU A 26 -1.65 9.07 3.27
N LYS A 27 -0.48 9.30 3.87
CA LYS A 27 -0.31 10.03 5.13
C LYS A 27 0.60 11.22 4.98
N ALA A 28 1.71 11.08 4.25
CA ALA A 28 2.69 12.14 4.05
C ALA A 28 3.56 11.89 2.83
N ASN A 29 3.96 12.95 2.13
CA ASN A 29 4.82 12.87 0.96
C ASN A 29 6.10 13.66 1.20
N THR A 30 7.24 13.09 0.78
CA THR A 30 8.54 13.76 0.83
C THR A 30 9.14 13.78 -0.56
N ALA A 31 9.62 14.94 -1.01
CA ALA A 31 10.35 15.09 -2.26
C ALA A 31 11.79 15.51 -1.98
N ASP A 32 12.74 14.81 -2.59
CA ASP A 32 14.17 15.07 -2.49
C ASP A 32 14.75 15.31 -3.89
N SER A 33 15.17 16.55 -4.14
CA SER A 33 15.82 16.98 -5.39
C SER A 33 17.35 17.07 -5.28
N SER A 34 17.93 16.59 -4.17
CA SER A 34 19.37 16.59 -3.94
C SER A 34 20.08 15.30 -4.39
N ILE A 35 19.33 14.31 -4.87
CA ILE A 35 19.86 13.01 -5.30
C ILE A 35 20.53 13.14 -6.67
N GLU A 36 21.82 12.83 -6.75
CA GLU A 36 22.55 12.81 -8.01
C GLU A 36 21.97 11.76 -8.98
N GLY A 37 21.66 12.19 -10.22
CA GLY A 37 21.19 11.31 -11.29
C GLY A 37 19.68 11.38 -11.58
N PHE A 38 18.89 12.07 -10.75
CA PHE A 38 17.45 12.29 -10.96
C PHE A 38 17.09 13.75 -10.71
N ALA A 39 15.96 14.22 -11.27
CA ALA A 39 15.49 15.57 -11.00
C ALA A 39 14.80 15.64 -9.63
N THR A 40 14.06 14.60 -9.25
CA THR A 40 13.41 14.49 -7.94
C THR A 40 13.12 13.03 -7.63
N ARG A 41 13.37 12.61 -6.39
CA ARG A 41 12.78 11.40 -5.80
C ARG A 41 11.61 11.78 -4.92
N THR A 42 10.47 11.13 -5.11
CA THR A 42 9.31 11.32 -4.24
C THR A 42 8.99 10.02 -3.52
N GLU A 43 8.80 10.12 -2.21
CA GLU A 43 8.35 9.04 -1.32
C GLU A 43 6.97 9.39 -0.78
N PHE A 44 5.97 8.59 -1.15
CA PHE A 44 4.60 8.63 -0.64
C PHE A 44 4.51 7.64 0.52
N THR A 45 4.38 8.15 1.74
CA THR A 45 4.29 7.35 2.96
C THR A 45 2.84 7.23 3.40
N GLY A 46 2.43 6.03 3.78
CA GLY A 46 1.06 5.73 4.17
C GLY A 46 0.88 4.30 4.64
N HIS A 47 -0.30 3.76 4.35
CA HIS A 47 -0.69 2.39 4.68
C HIS A 47 -1.33 1.73 3.46
N PHE A 48 -1.20 0.42 3.32
CA PHE A 48 -1.94 -0.33 2.31
C PHE A 48 -3.12 -1.05 2.93
N ALA A 49 -4.18 -1.18 2.15
CA ALA A 49 -5.31 -2.05 2.44
C ALA A 49 -5.48 -3.07 1.32
N ILE A 50 -5.88 -4.29 1.69
CA ILE A 50 -6.28 -5.33 0.75
C ILE A 50 -7.75 -5.65 0.99
N ASP A 51 -8.56 -5.54 -0.06
CA ASP A 51 -10.02 -5.76 -0.02
C ASP A 51 -10.70 -4.96 1.11
N GLY A 52 -10.25 -3.71 1.32
CA GLY A 52 -10.75 -2.81 2.36
C GLY A 52 -10.09 -2.96 3.74
N TYR A 53 -9.30 -4.01 3.98
CA TYR A 53 -8.64 -4.25 5.26
C TYR A 53 -7.23 -3.65 5.29
N VAL A 54 -7.02 -2.64 6.13
CA VAL A 54 -5.71 -1.99 6.32
C VAL A 54 -4.73 -2.98 6.98
N LEU A 55 -3.56 -3.13 6.37
CA LEU A 55 -2.51 -4.03 6.85
C LEU A 55 -2.01 -3.61 8.22
N GLN A 56 -1.92 -4.59 9.12
CA GLN A 56 -1.52 -4.39 10.51
C GLN A 56 -0.47 -5.43 10.94
N TYR A 57 0.34 -5.03 11.91
CA TYR A 57 1.15 -5.94 12.70
C TYR A 57 0.27 -6.78 13.64
N ASN A 58 0.81 -7.88 14.16
CA ASN A 58 0.12 -8.75 15.13
C ASN A 58 -0.32 -8.03 16.43
N ASP A 59 0.26 -6.86 16.72
CA ASP A 59 -0.11 -6.03 17.86
C ASP A 59 -1.20 -4.98 17.55
N GLY A 60 -1.75 -5.01 16.33
CA GLY A 60 -2.82 -4.12 15.86
C GLY A 60 -2.35 -2.76 15.35
N ARG A 61 -1.05 -2.47 15.33
CA ARG A 61 -0.54 -1.24 14.72
C ARG A 61 -0.58 -1.34 13.20
N TYR A 62 -0.93 -0.25 12.51
CA TYR A 62 -0.85 -0.18 11.06
C TYR A 62 0.59 -0.31 10.57
N VAL A 63 0.79 -1.03 9.46
CA VAL A 63 2.10 -1.19 8.83
C VAL A 63 2.43 0.09 8.08
N ASP A 64 3.52 0.76 8.45
CA ASP A 64 4.04 1.87 7.65
C ASP A 64 4.59 1.31 6.33
N ALA A 65 4.12 1.85 5.22
CA ALA A 65 4.49 1.42 3.88
C ALA A 65 4.35 2.60 2.91
N GLY A 66 4.71 2.40 1.66
CA GLY A 66 4.63 3.49 0.71
C GLY A 66 4.97 3.14 -0.73
N LEU A 67 4.88 4.17 -1.56
CA LEU A 67 5.36 4.16 -2.92
C LEU A 67 6.52 5.13 -3.05
N GLY A 68 7.56 4.75 -3.79
CA GLY A 68 8.64 5.65 -4.17
C GLY A 68 8.74 5.74 -5.68
N ALA A 69 9.11 6.92 -6.19
CA ALA A 69 9.35 7.13 -7.60
C ALA A 69 10.51 8.12 -7.85
N ASP A 70 11.34 7.80 -8.83
CA ASP A 70 12.39 8.67 -9.34
C ASP A 70 11.92 9.36 -10.63
N PHE A 71 11.94 10.69 -10.67
CA PHE A 71 11.52 11.49 -11.81
C PHE A 71 12.71 12.11 -12.55
N ASP A 72 12.63 12.15 -13.88
CA ASP A 72 13.56 12.88 -14.72
C ASP A 72 13.24 14.38 -14.80
N GLU A 73 14.06 15.14 -15.52
CA GLU A 73 13.90 16.58 -15.72
C GLU A 73 12.61 16.99 -16.48
N TYR A 74 11.93 16.02 -17.11
CA TYR A 74 10.65 16.21 -17.80
C TYR A 74 9.46 15.78 -16.95
N ASN A 75 9.68 15.44 -15.67
CA ASN A 75 8.69 14.89 -14.74
C ASN A 75 8.13 13.52 -15.16
N GLY A 76 8.84 12.77 -15.99
CA GLY A 76 8.53 11.38 -16.27
C GLY A 76 9.09 10.47 -15.16
N PRO A 77 8.29 9.54 -14.59
CA PRO A 77 8.84 8.56 -13.68
C PRO A 77 9.76 7.60 -14.46
N THR A 78 10.98 7.47 -13.98
CA THR A 78 12.03 6.59 -14.54
C THR A 78 12.15 5.29 -13.77
N ARG A 79 11.77 5.30 -12.49
CA ARG A 79 11.71 4.13 -11.61
C ARG A 79 10.57 4.31 -10.63
N ALA A 80 9.92 3.23 -10.25
CA ALA A 80 8.93 3.20 -9.19
C ALA A 80 9.09 1.93 -8.35
N TRP A 81 8.69 1.99 -7.08
CA TRP A 81 8.69 0.84 -6.19
C TRP A 81 7.64 0.99 -5.11
N ILE A 82 7.24 -0.13 -4.53
CA ILE A 82 6.51 -0.23 -3.27
C ILE A 82 7.51 -0.62 -2.19
N TRP A 83 7.37 -0.05 -1.00
CA TRP A 83 8.17 -0.44 0.17
C TRP A 83 7.29 -0.67 1.41
N PHE A 84 7.78 -1.53 2.29
CA PHE A 84 7.20 -1.83 3.60
C PHE A 84 8.24 -1.62 4.70
N SER A 85 7.80 -1.18 5.87
CA SER A 85 8.67 -1.03 7.05
C SER A 85 9.09 -2.37 7.68
N ALA A 86 8.42 -3.48 7.32
CA ALA A 86 8.75 -4.83 7.75
C ALA A 86 8.48 -5.85 6.63
N PRO A 87 9.17 -7.02 6.62
CA PRO A 87 8.99 -8.02 5.58
C PRO A 87 7.56 -8.53 5.52
N VAL A 88 7.01 -8.61 4.31
CA VAL A 88 5.63 -9.04 4.10
C VAL A 88 5.49 -10.57 4.20
N ASN A 89 4.32 -11.04 4.66
CA ASN A 89 4.02 -12.47 4.70
C ASN A 89 3.69 -13.03 3.30
N ASP A 90 3.51 -14.35 3.19
CA ASP A 90 3.25 -14.99 1.89
C ASP A 90 1.92 -14.56 1.26
N ALA A 91 0.88 -14.30 2.06
CA ALA A 91 -0.41 -13.82 1.56
C ALA A 91 -0.35 -12.38 1.01
N VAL A 92 0.37 -11.46 1.67
CA VAL A 92 0.54 -10.07 1.21
C VAL A 92 1.32 -10.14 -0.10
N LYS A 93 2.39 -10.94 -0.10
CA LYS A 93 3.25 -11.13 -1.26
C LYS A 93 2.43 -11.60 -2.45
N GLU A 94 1.68 -12.70 -2.31
CA GLU A 94 0.86 -13.23 -3.41
C GLU A 94 -0.18 -12.22 -3.92
N ALA A 95 -0.83 -11.48 -3.02
CA ALA A 95 -1.80 -10.45 -3.38
C ALA A 95 -1.17 -9.30 -4.19
N PHE A 96 -0.05 -8.75 -3.72
CA PHE A 96 0.65 -7.64 -4.38
C PHE A 96 1.30 -8.07 -5.69
N GLU A 97 1.95 -9.23 -5.73
CA GLU A 97 2.57 -9.75 -6.94
C GLU A 97 1.52 -10.07 -8.01
N GLY A 98 0.36 -10.62 -7.61
CA GLY A 98 -0.77 -10.86 -8.50
C GLY A 98 -1.36 -9.56 -9.06
N PHE A 99 -1.62 -8.58 -8.19
CA PHE A 99 -2.23 -7.30 -8.57
C PHE A 99 -1.32 -6.46 -9.47
N PHE A 100 -0.06 -6.28 -9.08
CA PHE A 100 0.89 -5.43 -9.81
C PHE A 100 1.62 -6.17 -10.94
N SER A 101 1.46 -7.51 -11.03
CA SER A 101 2.23 -8.36 -11.96
C SER A 101 3.75 -8.13 -11.84
N ALA A 102 4.22 -7.93 -10.61
CA ALA A 102 5.61 -7.65 -10.25
C ALA A 102 6.06 -8.62 -9.14
N GLU A 103 7.36 -8.64 -8.80
CA GLU A 103 7.92 -9.54 -7.80
C GLU A 103 8.58 -8.77 -6.66
N PHE A 104 8.39 -9.23 -5.42
CA PHE A 104 9.17 -8.72 -4.29
C PHE A 104 10.63 -9.16 -4.39
N GLY A 105 11.53 -8.31 -3.87
CA GLY A 105 12.90 -8.69 -3.58
C GLY A 105 12.98 -9.78 -2.52
N GLU A 106 14.16 -10.41 -2.40
CA GLU A 106 14.40 -11.52 -1.46
C GLU A 106 14.12 -11.14 0.01
N ASP A 107 14.32 -9.87 0.36
CA ASP A 107 14.06 -9.31 1.69
C ASP A 107 12.57 -9.08 1.99
N ARG A 108 11.70 -9.18 0.97
CA ARG A 108 10.25 -8.92 1.03
C ARG A 108 9.89 -7.55 1.58
N LEU A 109 10.80 -6.58 1.49
CA LEU A 109 10.59 -5.21 1.92
C LEU A 109 10.24 -4.29 0.77
N ARG A 110 10.63 -4.69 -0.46
CA ARG A 110 10.52 -3.84 -1.64
C ARG A 110 10.07 -4.63 -2.86
N MET A 111 9.20 -4.03 -3.65
CA MET A 111 8.78 -4.54 -4.96
C MET A 111 9.00 -3.43 -5.99
N GLU A 112 9.84 -3.69 -7.00
CA GLU A 112 10.01 -2.74 -8.10
C GLU A 112 8.76 -2.74 -8.98
N LEU A 113 8.36 -1.56 -9.44
CA LEU A 113 7.25 -1.37 -10.36
C LEU A 113 7.74 -0.74 -11.66
N ASP A 114 7.16 -1.17 -12.77
CA ASP A 114 7.25 -0.40 -14.01
C ASP A 114 6.62 0.98 -13.82
N PRO A 115 7.25 2.06 -14.32
CA PRO A 115 6.72 3.42 -14.18
C PRO A 115 5.29 3.60 -14.70
N GLU A 116 4.92 2.89 -15.77
CA GLU A 116 3.56 2.91 -16.32
C GLU A 116 2.53 2.28 -15.36
N THR A 117 2.91 1.21 -14.68
CA THR A 117 2.05 0.55 -13.68
C THR A 117 1.84 1.47 -12.48
N PHE A 118 2.90 2.12 -12.00
CA PHE A 118 2.81 3.13 -10.96
C PHE A 118 1.87 4.27 -11.35
N LEU A 119 2.02 4.84 -12.56
CA LEU A 119 1.15 5.94 -13.03
C LEU A 119 -0.32 5.52 -13.12
N LYS A 120 -0.61 4.31 -13.65
CA LYS A 120 -1.98 3.79 -13.71
C LYS A 120 -2.58 3.62 -12.32
N PHE A 121 -1.79 3.16 -11.36
CA PHE A 121 -2.23 3.02 -9.98
C PHE A 121 -2.49 4.40 -9.33
N ALA A 122 -1.57 5.36 -9.51
CA ALA A 122 -1.70 6.71 -8.98
C ALA A 122 -2.89 7.50 -9.56
N ASP A 123 -3.26 7.24 -10.83
CA ASP A 123 -4.42 7.85 -11.49
C ASP A 123 -5.74 7.09 -11.22
N SER A 124 -5.67 5.96 -10.50
CA SER A 124 -6.85 5.14 -10.20
C SER A 124 -7.59 5.61 -8.95
N SER A 125 -8.78 5.06 -8.71
CA SER A 125 -9.52 5.23 -7.45
C SER A 125 -8.95 4.47 -6.26
N ALA A 126 -7.80 3.79 -6.43
CA ALA A 126 -7.12 3.03 -5.38
C ALA A 126 -6.21 3.90 -4.49
N TRP A 127 -6.26 5.23 -4.62
CA TRP A 127 -5.50 6.17 -3.82
C TRP A 127 -6.44 7.02 -2.97
N GLY A 128 -6.26 6.98 -1.65
CA GLY A 128 -7.05 7.73 -0.67
C GLY A 128 -6.20 8.39 0.40
N GLU A 129 -6.82 9.21 1.25
CA GLU A 129 -6.18 9.78 2.45
C GLU A 129 -6.39 8.83 3.64
N PHE A 130 -5.36 8.64 4.47
CA PHE A 130 -5.51 7.90 5.72
C PHE A 130 -6.16 8.77 6.81
N THR A 131 -7.34 8.36 7.28
CA THR A 131 -7.99 8.93 8.46
C THR A 131 -7.85 7.97 9.66
N GLU A 132 -7.58 8.50 10.86
CA GLU A 132 -7.58 7.72 12.12
C GLU A 132 -9.03 7.26 12.45
N GLY A 133 -9.47 6.23 11.72
CA GLY A 133 -10.82 5.68 11.71
C GLY A 133 -10.97 4.49 10.75
N GLY A 134 -10.04 4.33 9.80
CA GLY A 134 -10.15 3.35 8.71
C GLY A 134 -10.85 3.95 7.49
N VAL A 135 -10.91 3.19 6.40
CA VAL A 135 -11.70 3.56 5.22
C VAL A 135 -13.14 3.74 5.71
N GLU A 136 -13.71 4.93 5.59
CA GLU A 136 -15.12 5.14 5.92
C GLU A 136 -15.92 4.24 4.97
N GLU A 137 -16.46 3.13 5.49
CA GLU A 137 -17.57 2.45 4.83
C GLU A 137 -18.65 3.54 4.71
N GLU A 138 -19.03 3.91 3.49
CA GLU A 138 -20.21 4.75 3.29
C GLU A 138 -21.37 4.00 3.97
N GLU A 139 -21.76 4.43 5.18
CA GLU A 139 -22.98 3.94 5.80
C GLU A 139 -24.09 4.17 4.78
N GLU A 140 -24.61 3.08 4.20
CA GLU A 140 -25.85 3.16 3.44
C GLU A 140 -26.89 3.75 4.40
N ASP A 141 -27.22 5.03 4.22
CA ASP A 141 -28.27 5.74 4.95
C ASP A 141 -29.58 4.96 4.80
N ASP A 142 -29.81 4.01 5.71
CA ASP A 142 -31.05 3.27 5.83
C ASP A 142 -32.12 4.25 6.32
N LEU A 143 -32.73 4.95 5.36
CA LEU A 143 -33.91 5.79 5.55
C LEU A 143 -35.14 4.93 5.86
N SER A 144 -35.10 4.14 6.94
CA SER A 144 -36.27 3.45 7.52
C SER A 144 -36.63 4.04 8.89
N GLY A 145 -36.91 5.34 8.95
CA GLY A 145 -37.14 6.01 10.24
C GLY A 145 -38.18 7.12 10.32
N PHE A 146 -38.88 7.51 9.25
CA PHE A 146 -39.87 8.60 9.33
C PHE A 146 -41.32 8.10 9.17
N LEU A 147 -41.78 7.38 10.19
CA LEU A 147 -43.20 7.22 10.50
C LEU A 147 -43.37 7.29 12.02
N GLY A 148 -43.70 8.50 12.50
CA GLY A 148 -44.09 8.81 13.87
C GLY A 148 -44.73 10.18 13.94
#